data_AF-A0A1W1BZP7-F1
#
_entry.id   AF-A0A1W1BZP7-F1
#
_cell.length_a   1.000
_cell.length_b   1.000
_cell.length_c   1.000
_cell.angle_alpha   90.00
_cell.angle_beta   90.00
_cell.angle_gamma   90.00
#
_symmetry.space_group_name_H-M   'P 1'
#
loop_
_entity.id
_entity.type
_entity.pdbx_description
1 polymer ?
#
loop_
_entity_poly.entity_id
_entity_poly.type
_entity_poly.pdbx_seq_one_letter_code
_entity_poly.pdbx_strand_id
1 'polypeptide(L)'
;MMFFIVGIGSASSIFGVINLYHVKVKLLSFDRFFVNEAASYKLAIINPSQSTIYDINVKIDTEDKHISFIESEVQSTLSFSTTYKQRGLCALKEIKVHSLFPLPHEIKYKYINLEEKILVFATPKGLSLFDVYNLNDSLLGEIDEFEGIRNFVQGESASYIHWPSLAKGDSLRSKNFLHKEDQQTLTFEFDSLSGDTESKLSQLTLWVLECEKNAFTFTLTISGDTLDSKEDTIDEILTKIASY
;
A
#
# COMPACT_ATOMS: atom_id res chain seq x y z
N MET A 1 -51.59 -14.32 -24.64
CA MET A 1 -50.17 -13.94 -24.82
C MET A 1 -49.70 -12.92 -23.79
N MET A 2 -50.42 -11.80 -23.58
CA MET A 2 -50.02 -10.76 -22.61
C MET A 2 -49.84 -11.28 -21.17
N PHE A 3 -50.77 -12.09 -20.65
CA PHE A 3 -50.67 -12.66 -19.29
C PHE A 3 -49.44 -13.56 -19.08
N PHE A 4 -48.94 -14.22 -20.13
CA PHE A 4 -47.76 -15.09 -20.04
C PHE A 4 -46.47 -14.28 -19.88
N ILE A 5 -46.33 -13.20 -20.66
CA ILE A 5 -45.18 -12.30 -20.58
C ILE A 5 -45.14 -11.62 -19.21
N VAL A 6 -46.29 -11.14 -18.72
CA VAL A 6 -46.41 -10.53 -17.39
C VAL A 6 -46.08 -11.54 -16.29
N GLY A 7 -46.52 -12.79 -16.42
CA GLY A 7 -46.20 -13.86 -15.48
C GLY A 7 -44.70 -14.16 -15.40
N ILE A 8 -44.02 -14.27 -16.53
CA ILE A 8 -42.57 -14.50 -16.60
C ILE A 8 -41.81 -13.31 -15.98
N GLY A 9 -42.18 -12.08 -16.32
CA GLY A 9 -41.54 -10.88 -15.76
C GLY A 9 -41.70 -10.82 -14.24
N SER A 10 -42.90 -11.12 -13.73
CA SER A 10 -43.17 -11.12 -12.29
C SER A 10 -42.35 -12.18 -11.54
N ALA A 11 -42.29 -13.40 -12.06
CA ALA A 11 -41.46 -14.46 -11.48
C ALA A 11 -39.97 -14.08 -11.51
N SER A 12 -39.50 -13.57 -12.65
CA SER A 12 -38.13 -13.11 -12.82
C SER A 12 -37.77 -12.02 -11.81
N SER A 13 -38.67 -11.06 -11.57
CA SER A 13 -38.47 -9.98 -10.60
C SER A 13 -38.30 -10.51 -9.17
N ILE A 14 -39.10 -11.50 -8.75
CA ILE A 14 -39.00 -12.14 -7.42
C ILE A 14 -37.65 -12.87 -7.28
N PHE A 15 -37.27 -13.67 -8.28
CA PHE A 15 -35.99 -14.36 -8.25
C PHE A 15 -34.80 -13.39 -8.23
N GLY A 16 -34.85 -12.29 -8.96
CA GLY A 16 -33.81 -11.26 -8.93
C GLY A 16 -33.65 -10.59 -7.56
N VAL A 17 -34.75 -10.34 -6.84
CA VAL A 17 -34.68 -9.80 -5.46
C VAL A 17 -34.05 -10.81 -4.51
N ILE A 18 -34.47 -12.08 -4.55
CA ILE A 18 -33.92 -13.14 -3.68
C ILE A 18 -32.43 -13.34 -3.95
N ASN A 19 -32.01 -13.30 -5.22
CA ASN A 19 -30.63 -13.45 -5.66
C ASN A 19 -29.69 -12.44 -4.98
N LEU A 20 -30.12 -11.17 -4.85
CA LEU A 20 -29.31 -10.12 -4.20
C LEU A 20 -29.51 -10.00 -2.70
N TYR A 21 -30.64 -10.46 -2.17
CA TYR A 21 -31.01 -10.25 -0.77
C TYR A 21 -29.96 -10.81 0.20
N HIS A 22 -29.49 -12.04 -0.06
CA HIS A 22 -28.55 -12.75 0.79
C HIS A 22 -27.08 -12.34 0.60
N VAL A 23 -26.75 -11.59 -0.45
CA VAL A 23 -25.36 -11.16 -0.70
C VAL A 23 -24.85 -10.34 0.49
N LYS A 24 -23.76 -10.79 1.08
CA LYS A 24 -22.99 -10.07 2.09
C LYS A 24 -21.62 -9.74 1.52
N VAL A 25 -21.07 -8.61 1.95
CA VAL A 25 -19.73 -8.18 1.56
C VAL A 25 -18.92 -7.94 2.84
N LYS A 26 -17.65 -8.33 2.83
CA LYS A 26 -16.70 -8.05 3.90
C LYS A 26 -15.37 -7.58 3.33
N LEU A 27 -14.69 -6.69 4.02
CA LEU A 27 -13.30 -6.34 3.72
C LEU A 27 -12.38 -7.47 4.21
N LEU A 28 -11.48 -7.95 3.36
CA LEU A 28 -10.50 -8.98 3.73
C LEU A 28 -9.14 -8.35 4.06
N SER A 29 -8.65 -7.52 3.15
CA SER A 29 -7.36 -6.86 3.27
C SER A 29 -7.35 -5.59 2.43
N PHE A 30 -6.48 -4.65 2.77
CA PHE A 30 -6.31 -3.43 2.01
C PHE A 30 -4.83 -3.02 2.04
N ASP A 31 -4.37 -2.42 0.94
CA ASP A 31 -3.03 -1.84 0.86
C ASP A 31 -3.01 -0.48 1.59
N ARG A 32 -1.81 0.07 1.84
CA ARG A 32 -1.69 1.43 2.40
C ARG A 32 -2.24 2.45 1.39
N PHE A 33 -3.15 3.31 1.84
CA PHE A 33 -3.72 4.38 1.00
C PHE A 33 -2.96 5.68 1.23
N PHE A 34 -2.48 6.29 0.15
CA PHE A 34 -1.93 7.63 0.18
C PHE A 34 -2.88 8.61 -0.53
N VAL A 35 -2.90 9.86 -0.08
CA VAL A 35 -3.73 10.91 -0.71
C VAL A 35 -3.39 11.02 -2.20
N ASN A 36 -4.42 11.04 -3.04
CA ASN A 36 -4.37 11.09 -4.51
C ASN A 36 -3.65 9.91 -5.20
N GLU A 37 -3.32 8.84 -4.48
CA GLU A 37 -2.75 7.62 -5.04
C GLU A 37 -3.81 6.52 -5.11
N ALA A 38 -3.74 5.69 -6.15
CA ALA A 38 -4.65 4.58 -6.34
C ALA A 38 -4.06 3.36 -5.62
N ALA A 39 -4.77 2.87 -4.60
CA ALA A 39 -4.41 1.64 -3.89
C ALA A 39 -5.55 0.64 -3.92
N SER A 40 -5.22 -0.64 -3.73
CA SER A 40 -6.18 -1.72 -3.87
C SER A 40 -6.67 -2.24 -2.52
N TYR A 41 -7.92 -2.66 -2.47
CA TYR A 41 -8.43 -3.46 -1.36
C TYR A 41 -9.21 -4.66 -1.88
N LYS A 42 -9.24 -5.72 -1.07
CA LYS A 42 -9.87 -7.00 -1.39
C LYS A 42 -11.15 -7.15 -0.59
N LEU A 43 -12.24 -7.42 -1.29
CA LEU A 43 -13.53 -7.71 -0.72
C LEU A 43 -13.90 -9.18 -0.92
N ALA A 44 -14.44 -9.79 0.13
CA ALA A 44 -15.14 -11.06 0.05
C ALA A 44 -16.61 -10.82 -0.23
N ILE A 45 -17.12 -11.36 -1.33
CA ILE A 45 -18.54 -11.47 -1.65
C ILE A 45 -19.00 -12.84 -1.16
N ILE A 46 -19.82 -12.85 -0.12
CA ILE A 46 -20.20 -14.06 0.61
C ILE A 46 -21.64 -14.41 0.26
N ASN A 47 -21.87 -15.66 -0.14
CA ASN A 47 -23.19 -16.24 -0.26
C ASN A 47 -23.51 -17.08 1.00
N PRO A 48 -24.23 -16.53 2.00
CA PRO A 48 -24.62 -17.27 3.18
C PRO A 48 -25.85 -18.18 2.96
N SER A 49 -26.41 -18.23 1.75
CA SER A 49 -27.65 -18.95 1.48
C SER A 49 -27.40 -20.37 0.98
N GLN A 50 -28.44 -21.20 1.08
CA GLN A 50 -28.45 -22.58 0.56
C GLN A 50 -28.61 -22.65 -0.97
N SER A 51 -28.83 -21.51 -1.62
CA SER A 51 -29.03 -21.40 -3.07
C SER A 51 -27.82 -20.74 -3.73
N THR A 52 -27.52 -21.15 -4.96
CA THR A 52 -26.49 -20.48 -5.78
C THR A 52 -26.97 -19.09 -6.17
N ILE A 53 -26.10 -18.10 -6.03
CA ILE A 53 -26.34 -16.74 -6.54
C ILE A 53 -25.77 -16.66 -7.95
N TYR A 54 -26.52 -16.10 -8.88
CA TYR A 54 -26.14 -15.99 -10.28
C TYR A 54 -25.95 -14.54 -10.71
N ASP A 55 -25.06 -14.33 -11.67
CA ASP A 55 -24.85 -13.06 -12.38
C ASP A 55 -24.84 -11.83 -11.45
N ILE A 56 -23.76 -11.70 -10.69
CA ILE A 56 -23.55 -10.58 -9.78
C ILE A 56 -22.52 -9.65 -10.39
N ASN A 57 -22.84 -8.37 -10.43
CA ASN A 57 -21.91 -7.30 -10.72
C ASN A 57 -21.71 -6.46 -9.46
N VAL A 58 -20.46 -6.24 -9.08
CA VAL A 58 -20.08 -5.44 -7.93
C VAL A 58 -19.37 -4.21 -8.44
N LYS A 59 -20.03 -3.07 -8.27
CA LYS A 59 -19.54 -1.77 -8.67
C LYS A 59 -19.08 -0.97 -7.46
N ILE A 60 -17.88 -0.43 -7.57
CA ILE A 60 -17.28 0.47 -6.59
C ILE A 60 -16.64 1.61 -7.37
N ASP A 61 -17.09 2.83 -7.11
CA ASP A 61 -16.61 4.04 -7.80
C ASP A 61 -16.70 3.89 -9.34
N THR A 62 -15.57 3.77 -10.02
CA THR A 62 -15.45 3.58 -11.47
C THR A 62 -15.28 2.13 -11.89
N GLU A 63 -14.91 1.22 -10.97
CA GLU A 63 -14.71 -0.19 -11.27
C GLU A 63 -16.01 -0.98 -11.17
N ASP A 64 -16.26 -1.85 -12.13
CA ASP A 64 -17.36 -2.81 -12.12
C ASP A 64 -16.80 -4.21 -12.40
N LYS A 65 -17.07 -5.15 -11.51
CA LYS A 65 -16.53 -6.52 -11.58
C LYS A 65 -17.66 -7.53 -11.55
N HIS A 66 -17.58 -8.47 -12.50
CA HIS A 66 -18.59 -9.48 -12.71
C HIS A 66 -18.20 -10.83 -12.08
N ILE A 67 -19.20 -11.50 -11.50
CA ILE A 67 -19.13 -12.87 -11.01
C ILE A 67 -20.32 -13.64 -11.60
N SER A 68 -20.02 -14.67 -12.40
CA SER A 68 -21.06 -15.49 -13.06
C SER A 68 -21.94 -16.25 -12.08
N PHE A 69 -21.35 -16.84 -11.05
CA PHE A 69 -22.10 -17.49 -9.98
C PHE A 69 -21.26 -17.61 -8.70
N ILE A 70 -21.94 -17.72 -7.56
CA ILE A 70 -21.36 -18.06 -6.27
C ILE A 70 -22.18 -19.21 -5.70
N GLU A 71 -21.54 -20.37 -5.51
CA GLU A 71 -22.18 -21.55 -4.93
C GLU A 71 -22.67 -21.28 -3.50
N SER A 72 -23.54 -22.16 -3.01
CA SER A 72 -24.07 -22.10 -1.66
C SER A 72 -22.95 -22.14 -0.62
N GLU A 73 -23.01 -21.24 0.37
CA GLU A 73 -22.04 -21.15 1.47
C GLU A 73 -20.59 -20.89 1.04
N VAL A 74 -20.38 -20.47 -0.21
CA VAL A 74 -19.06 -20.12 -0.76
C VAL A 74 -18.88 -18.59 -0.78
N GLN A 75 -17.62 -18.16 -0.73
CA GLN A 75 -17.22 -16.78 -0.93
C GLN A 75 -16.35 -16.63 -2.18
N SER A 76 -16.51 -15.50 -2.86
CA SER A 76 -15.63 -15.08 -3.95
C SER A 76 -14.86 -13.83 -3.54
N THR A 77 -13.61 -13.70 -3.98
CA THR A 77 -12.76 -12.55 -3.64
C THR A 77 -12.58 -11.67 -4.86
N LEU A 78 -12.82 -10.37 -4.69
CA LEU A 78 -12.59 -9.34 -5.70
C LEU A 78 -11.64 -8.28 -5.14
N SER A 79 -10.62 -7.92 -5.92
CA SER A 79 -9.83 -6.71 -5.65
C SER A 79 -10.54 -5.50 -6.24
N PHE A 80 -10.35 -4.30 -5.70
CA PHE A 80 -10.80 -3.04 -6.29
C PHE A 80 -9.75 -1.96 -6.07
N SER A 81 -9.49 -1.14 -7.08
CA SER A 81 -8.60 0.02 -6.95
C SER A 81 -9.38 1.29 -6.65
N THR A 82 -8.92 2.08 -5.69
CA THR A 82 -9.57 3.35 -5.38
C THR A 82 -8.61 4.44 -4.94
N THR A 83 -9.05 5.69 -5.11
CA THR A 83 -8.32 6.90 -4.71
C THR A 83 -9.11 7.67 -3.65
N TYR A 84 -8.39 8.20 -2.66
CA TYR A 84 -8.92 9.12 -1.65
C TYR A 84 -8.24 10.49 -1.77
N LYS A 85 -9.02 11.55 -1.57
CA LYS A 85 -8.55 12.94 -1.74
C LYS A 85 -8.14 13.62 -0.44
N GLN A 86 -8.50 13.03 0.70
CA GLN A 86 -8.28 13.61 2.02
C GLN A 86 -7.54 12.60 2.90
N ARG A 87 -6.63 13.12 3.74
CA ARG A 87 -5.89 12.36 4.75
C ARG A 87 -6.80 12.03 5.93
N GLY A 88 -6.46 10.96 6.66
CA GLY A 88 -7.11 10.57 7.91
C GLY A 88 -8.07 9.39 7.72
N LEU A 89 -8.99 9.22 8.67
CA LEU A 89 -9.95 8.12 8.66
C LEU A 89 -11.06 8.39 7.64
N CYS A 90 -10.98 7.70 6.51
CA CYS A 90 -11.98 7.74 5.46
C CYS A 90 -12.90 6.52 5.53
N ALA A 91 -14.19 6.72 5.27
CA ALA A 91 -15.12 5.62 5.08
C ALA A 91 -14.81 4.89 3.77
N LEU A 92 -15.03 3.57 3.74
CA LEU A 92 -14.99 2.83 2.50
C LEU A 92 -16.02 3.37 1.51
N LYS A 93 -15.70 3.37 0.20
CA LYS A 93 -16.65 3.77 -0.84
C LYS A 93 -17.87 2.83 -0.85
N GLU A 94 -19.03 3.41 -1.15
CA GLU A 94 -20.29 2.67 -1.24
C GLU A 94 -20.19 1.57 -2.30
N ILE A 95 -20.63 0.36 -1.92
CA ILE A 95 -20.57 -0.82 -2.78
C ILE A 95 -21.96 -1.03 -3.38
N LYS A 96 -22.06 -0.93 -4.70
CA LYS A 96 -23.28 -1.21 -5.42
C LYS A 96 -23.23 -2.60 -6.02
N VAL A 97 -24.04 -3.51 -5.50
CA VAL A 97 -24.21 -4.84 -6.08
C VAL A 97 -25.44 -4.83 -6.98
N HIS A 98 -25.32 -5.28 -8.22
CA HIS A 98 -26.43 -5.37 -9.17
C HIS A 98 -26.43 -6.68 -9.93
N SER A 99 -27.59 -7.09 -10.44
CA SER A 99 -27.77 -8.37 -11.13
C SER A 99 -28.79 -8.24 -12.26
N LEU A 100 -28.52 -8.93 -13.38
CA LEU A 100 -29.44 -9.08 -14.51
C LEU A 100 -30.16 -10.44 -14.47
N PHE A 101 -29.90 -11.26 -13.44
CA PHE A 101 -30.56 -12.54 -13.26
C PHE A 101 -32.02 -12.36 -12.82
N PRO A 102 -32.96 -13.20 -13.31
CA PRO A 102 -32.76 -14.24 -14.34
C PRO A 102 -32.95 -13.75 -15.78
N LEU A 103 -33.58 -12.59 -16.00
CA LEU A 103 -33.80 -12.01 -17.32
C LEU A 103 -33.39 -10.53 -17.31
N PRO A 104 -32.62 -10.04 -18.31
CA PRO A 104 -32.04 -8.70 -18.32
C PRO A 104 -33.04 -7.57 -18.63
N HIS A 105 -34.35 -7.82 -18.48
CA HIS A 105 -35.41 -6.82 -18.67
C HIS A 105 -35.52 -5.83 -17.51
N GLU A 106 -35.02 -6.18 -16.33
CA GLU A 106 -34.99 -5.35 -15.14
C GLU A 106 -33.66 -5.57 -14.40
N ILE A 107 -33.03 -4.50 -13.94
CA ILE A 107 -31.80 -4.58 -13.14
C ILE A 107 -32.17 -4.44 -11.66
N LYS A 108 -31.90 -5.48 -10.88
CA LYS A 108 -32.00 -5.39 -9.42
C LYS A 108 -30.67 -4.89 -8.87
N TYR A 109 -30.72 -4.05 -7.84
CA TYR A 109 -29.52 -3.55 -7.18
C TYR A 109 -29.72 -3.46 -5.67
N LYS A 110 -28.59 -3.51 -4.95
CA LYS A 110 -28.48 -3.39 -3.51
C LYS A 110 -27.23 -2.57 -3.19
N TYR A 111 -27.39 -1.52 -2.39
CA TYR A 111 -26.27 -0.78 -1.84
C TYR A 111 -25.83 -1.40 -0.52
N ILE A 112 -24.52 -1.58 -0.36
CA ILE A 112 -23.90 -2.13 0.84
C ILE A 112 -22.86 -1.13 1.31
N ASN A 113 -23.09 -0.59 2.50
CA ASN A 113 -22.15 0.31 3.17
C ASN A 113 -21.45 -0.48 4.27
N LEU A 114 -20.12 -0.53 4.19
CA LEU A 114 -19.28 -1.09 5.25
C LEU A 114 -18.95 0.04 6.23
N GLU A 115 -19.15 -0.21 7.53
CA GLU A 115 -18.86 0.76 8.60
C GLU A 115 -17.35 0.88 8.88
N GLU A 116 -16.55 0.00 8.27
CA GLU A 116 -15.10 -0.01 8.39
C GLU A 116 -14.49 1.28 7.81
N LYS A 117 -13.50 1.81 8.52
CA LYS A 117 -12.76 3.00 8.13
C LYS A 117 -11.36 2.62 7.71
N ILE A 118 -10.89 3.22 6.62
CA ILE A 118 -9.53 3.07 6.13
C ILE A 118 -8.76 4.34 6.50
N LEU A 119 -7.55 4.16 7.00
CA LEU A 119 -6.64 5.26 7.26
C LEU A 119 -5.90 5.62 5.97
N VAL A 120 -6.01 6.87 5.56
CA VAL A 120 -5.33 7.42 4.38
C VAL A 120 -4.19 8.31 4.85
N PHE A 121 -2.96 7.97 4.45
CA PHE A 121 -1.73 8.68 4.78
C PHE A 121 -1.49 9.87 3.86
N ALA A 122 -0.66 10.82 4.32
CA ALA A 122 -0.20 11.93 3.49
C ALA A 122 0.57 11.40 2.27
N THR A 123 0.49 12.09 1.13
CA THR A 123 1.26 11.69 -0.06
C THR A 123 2.76 11.78 0.25
N PRO A 124 3.57 10.74 0.00
CA PRO A 124 5.01 10.79 0.25
C PRO A 124 5.65 11.76 -0.76
N LYS A 125 5.92 12.98 -0.32
CA LYS A 125 6.46 14.05 -1.16
C LYS A 125 7.39 14.93 -0.36
N GLY A 126 8.57 15.18 -0.90
CA GLY A 126 9.61 15.91 -0.20
C GLY A 126 11.00 15.70 -0.80
N LEU A 127 12.02 16.08 -0.05
CA LEU A 127 13.42 15.76 -0.31
C LEU A 127 13.71 14.33 0.13
N SER A 128 14.46 13.57 -0.66
CA SER A 128 14.82 12.20 -0.29
C SER A 128 15.71 12.21 0.95
N LEU A 129 15.53 11.20 1.80
CA LEU A 129 16.35 10.90 2.96
C LEU A 129 17.85 10.89 2.61
N PHE A 130 18.20 10.34 1.45
CA PHE A 130 19.57 10.22 0.97
C PHE A 130 20.22 11.58 0.70
N ASP A 131 19.45 12.54 0.19
CA ASP A 131 19.95 13.89 -0.12
C ASP A 131 20.16 14.70 1.16
N VAL A 132 19.29 14.51 2.16
CA VAL A 132 19.31 15.29 3.40
C VAL A 132 20.37 14.80 4.36
N TYR A 133 20.51 13.48 4.49
CA TYR A 133 21.44 12.85 5.44
C TYR A 133 22.74 12.36 4.76
N ASN A 134 22.95 12.65 3.46
CA ASN A 134 24.11 12.18 2.68
C ASN A 134 24.38 10.68 2.82
N LEU A 135 23.32 9.86 2.91
CA LEU A 135 23.42 8.43 3.21
C LEU A 135 23.98 7.59 2.06
N ASN A 136 24.30 8.20 0.92
CA ASN A 136 25.02 7.52 -0.17
C ASN A 136 26.38 6.98 0.30
N ASP A 137 27.09 7.70 1.17
CA ASP A 137 28.34 7.21 1.75
C ASP A 137 28.10 6.21 2.89
N SER A 138 26.98 6.33 3.61
CA SER A 138 26.61 5.39 4.69
C SER A 138 26.19 4.02 4.17
N LEU A 139 25.60 3.93 2.97
CA LEU A 139 25.38 2.66 2.26
C LEU A 139 26.68 1.96 1.85
N LEU A 140 27.74 2.74 1.59
CA LEU A 140 29.09 2.20 1.41
C LEU A 140 29.68 1.80 2.77
N GLY A 141 29.28 2.47 3.86
CA GLY A 141 29.72 2.26 5.23
C GLY A 141 31.01 3.04 5.53
N GLU A 142 31.32 3.24 6.83
CA GLU A 142 32.59 3.88 7.20
C GLU A 142 33.75 2.90 6.95
N ILE A 143 34.78 3.39 6.27
CA ILE A 143 36.03 2.67 6.00
C ILE A 143 36.77 2.47 7.33
N ASP A 144 36.64 1.28 7.95
CA ASP A 144 37.13 1.03 9.31
C ASP A 144 38.55 0.45 9.27
N GLU A 145 38.74 -0.70 8.62
CA GLU A 145 40.03 -1.40 8.57
C GLU A 145 40.36 -1.89 7.15
N PHE A 146 41.61 -1.68 6.73
CA PHE A 146 42.15 -2.21 5.48
C PHE A 146 42.27 -3.74 5.58
N GLU A 147 41.42 -4.45 4.85
CA GLU A 147 41.35 -5.92 4.88
C GLU A 147 42.39 -6.55 3.92
N GLY A 148 42.74 -5.86 2.83
CA GLY A 148 43.76 -6.34 1.91
C GLY A 148 43.71 -5.72 0.52
N ILE A 149 44.32 -6.41 -0.44
CA ILE A 149 44.42 -5.97 -1.83
C ILE A 149 43.77 -7.03 -2.72
N ARG A 150 42.77 -6.66 -3.51
CA ARG A 150 42.10 -7.55 -4.47
C ARG A 150 42.32 -7.11 -5.92
N ASN A 151 41.98 -7.97 -6.87
CA ASN A 151 42.01 -7.59 -8.29
C ASN A 151 40.96 -6.50 -8.54
N PHE A 152 41.37 -5.47 -9.28
CA PHE A 152 40.49 -4.35 -9.62
C PHE A 152 39.33 -4.80 -10.50
N VAL A 153 38.11 -4.40 -10.15
CA VAL A 153 36.91 -4.65 -10.96
C VAL A 153 36.56 -3.40 -11.74
N GLN A 154 36.31 -3.57 -13.04
CA GLN A 154 35.96 -2.46 -13.92
C GLN A 154 34.62 -1.84 -13.48
N GLY A 155 34.67 -0.57 -13.05
CA GLY A 155 33.53 0.16 -12.46
C GLY A 155 33.82 0.72 -11.07
N GLU A 156 34.92 0.30 -10.42
CA GLU A 156 35.34 0.83 -9.13
C GLU A 156 35.95 2.23 -9.25
N SER A 157 35.71 3.08 -8.24
CA SER A 157 36.27 4.44 -8.20
C SER A 157 37.80 4.42 -8.16
N ALA A 158 38.43 5.38 -8.86
CA ALA A 158 39.88 5.50 -8.95
C ALA A 158 40.55 5.73 -7.58
N SER A 159 39.80 6.20 -6.58
CA SER A 159 40.27 6.37 -5.19
C SER A 159 40.64 5.04 -4.51
N TYR A 160 40.09 3.92 -4.97
CA TYR A 160 40.37 2.58 -4.43
C TYR A 160 41.59 1.91 -5.08
N ILE A 161 42.24 2.53 -6.06
CA ILE A 161 43.39 1.93 -6.76
C ILE A 161 44.61 1.86 -5.85
N HIS A 162 45.22 0.67 -5.76
CA HIS A 162 46.51 0.49 -5.10
C HIS A 162 47.66 0.84 -6.05
N TRP A 163 47.92 2.15 -6.20
CA TRP A 163 49.00 2.70 -7.03
C TRP A 163 50.39 2.06 -6.83
N PRO A 164 50.80 1.65 -5.61
CA PRO A 164 52.12 1.01 -5.42
C PRO A 164 52.26 -0.36 -6.10
N SER A 165 51.16 -1.11 -6.30
CA SER A 165 51.19 -2.36 -7.07
C SER A 165 51.31 -2.08 -8.56
N LEU A 166 50.60 -1.06 -9.06
CA LEU A 166 50.66 -0.67 -10.47
C LEU A 166 52.06 -0.17 -10.86
N ALA A 167 52.73 0.59 -9.98
CA ALA A 167 54.08 1.09 -10.23
C ALA A 167 55.16 -0.01 -10.27
N LYS A 168 54.88 -1.19 -9.68
CA LYS A 168 55.78 -2.36 -9.71
C LYS A 168 55.55 -3.28 -10.91
N GLY A 169 54.59 -2.96 -11.79
CA GLY A 169 54.26 -3.77 -12.96
C GLY A 169 53.35 -4.97 -12.66
N ASP A 170 52.77 -5.04 -11.45
CA ASP A 170 51.75 -6.03 -11.12
C ASP A 170 50.39 -5.67 -11.76
N SER A 171 49.49 -6.66 -11.82
CA SER A 171 48.11 -6.45 -12.25
C SER A 171 47.41 -5.35 -11.44
N LEU A 172 46.48 -4.63 -12.09
CA LEU A 172 45.71 -3.56 -11.46
C LEU A 172 44.91 -4.13 -10.27
N ARG A 173 45.15 -3.55 -9.10
CA ARG A 173 44.61 -4.02 -7.82
C ARG A 173 43.90 -2.90 -7.06
N SER A 174 42.78 -3.20 -6.43
CA SER A 174 42.04 -2.29 -5.55
C SER A 174 42.26 -2.62 -4.08
N LYS A 175 42.28 -1.58 -3.23
CA LYS A 175 42.28 -1.69 -1.77
C LYS A 175 40.90 -2.19 -1.34
N ASN A 176 40.85 -3.31 -0.62
CA ASN A 176 39.63 -3.81 0.01
C ASN A 176 39.57 -3.27 1.44
N PHE A 177 38.42 -2.71 1.79
CA PHE A 177 38.16 -2.19 3.11
C PHE A 177 36.95 -2.92 3.70
N LEU A 178 37.03 -3.24 4.99
CA LEU A 178 35.86 -3.63 5.78
C LEU A 178 35.08 -2.36 6.10
N HIS A 179 33.82 -2.34 5.71
CA HIS A 179 32.90 -1.27 6.05
C HIS A 179 32.17 -1.66 7.32
N LYS A 180 32.26 -0.82 8.35
CA LYS A 180 31.43 -1.00 9.55
C LYS A 180 30.04 -0.49 9.20
N GLU A 181 29.02 -1.35 9.32
CA GLU A 181 27.63 -0.91 9.40
C GLU A 181 27.48 -0.15 10.72
N ASP A 182 27.90 1.12 10.75
CA ASP A 182 27.52 1.99 11.83
C ASP A 182 26.03 2.26 11.64
N GLN A 183 25.19 1.52 12.37
CA GLN A 183 23.74 1.65 12.35
C GLN A 183 23.36 2.99 12.99
N GLN A 184 23.65 4.09 12.31
CA GLN A 184 23.22 5.41 12.70
C GLN A 184 21.70 5.39 12.78
N THR A 185 21.18 5.57 13.99
CA THR A 185 19.73 5.70 14.20
C THR A 185 19.35 7.10 13.79
N LEU A 186 18.57 7.22 12.72
CA LEU A 186 18.16 8.52 12.18
C LEU A 186 17.11 9.14 13.10
N THR A 187 17.23 10.42 13.43
CA THR A 187 16.24 11.13 14.24
C THR A 187 15.45 12.11 13.40
N PHE A 188 14.12 11.95 13.41
CA PHE A 188 13.18 12.83 12.75
C PHE A 188 12.36 13.58 13.80
N GLU A 189 12.33 14.91 13.72
CA GLU A 189 11.51 15.75 14.60
C GLU A 189 10.53 16.57 13.78
N PHE A 190 9.23 16.47 14.08
CA PHE A 190 8.19 17.22 13.38
C PHE A 190 8.38 18.74 13.48
N ASP A 191 8.79 19.22 14.66
CA ASP A 191 8.91 20.65 14.94
C ASP A 191 10.13 21.29 14.26
N SER A 192 11.18 20.52 13.99
CA SER A 192 12.39 21.01 13.31
C SER A 192 12.22 21.21 11.79
N LEU A 193 11.22 20.56 11.20
CA LEU A 193 10.89 20.72 9.79
C LEU A 193 10.35 22.13 9.50
N SER A 194 10.63 22.65 8.31
CA SER A 194 10.11 23.93 7.84
C SER A 194 8.94 23.74 6.87
N GLY A 195 8.06 24.73 6.78
CA GLY A 195 6.89 24.72 5.89
C GLY A 195 5.57 24.42 6.61
N ASP A 196 4.50 24.30 5.81
CA ASP A 196 3.14 24.04 6.28
C ASP A 196 3.01 22.63 6.87
N THR A 197 2.05 22.44 7.80
CA THR A 197 1.78 21.16 8.47
C THR A 197 1.69 19.98 7.50
N GLU A 198 0.91 20.09 6.42
CA GLU A 198 0.75 19.01 5.44
C GLU A 198 2.05 18.70 4.67
N SER A 199 2.88 19.70 4.40
CA SER A 199 4.19 19.50 3.77
C SER A 199 5.14 18.75 4.70
N LYS A 200 5.12 19.07 6.00
CA LYS A 200 5.89 18.34 7.02
C LYS A 200 5.46 16.87 7.12
N LEU A 201 4.15 16.61 7.16
CA LEU A 201 3.61 15.24 7.22
C LEU A 201 3.94 14.43 5.95
N SER A 202 3.88 15.09 4.78
CA SER A 202 4.25 14.48 3.49
C SER A 202 5.74 14.09 3.46
N GLN A 203 6.61 14.96 3.99
CA GLN A 203 8.05 14.74 4.11
C GLN A 203 8.38 13.59 5.08
N LEU A 204 7.74 13.55 6.25
CA LEU A 204 7.93 12.48 7.22
C LEU A 204 7.44 11.14 6.67
N THR A 205 6.28 11.11 6.01
CA THR A 205 5.76 9.90 5.37
C THR A 205 6.74 9.37 4.33
N LEU A 206 7.36 10.25 3.53
CA LEU A 206 8.39 9.87 2.57
C LEU A 206 9.61 9.23 3.27
N TRP A 207 10.16 9.88 4.30
CA TRP A 207 11.34 9.37 5.01
C TRP A 207 11.07 8.04 5.70
N VAL A 208 9.91 7.86 6.34
CA VAL A 208 9.52 6.59 6.97
C VAL A 208 9.47 5.46 5.93
N LEU A 209 8.89 5.70 4.76
CA LEU A 209 8.83 4.69 3.68
C LEU A 209 10.22 4.41 3.08
N GLU A 210 11.08 5.42 2.97
CA GLU A 210 12.47 5.23 2.52
C GLU A 210 13.28 4.44 3.56
N CYS A 211 13.10 4.69 4.86
CA CYS A 211 13.70 3.90 5.93
C CYS A 211 13.22 2.46 5.91
N GLU A 212 11.91 2.22 5.76
CA GLU A 212 11.34 0.87 5.62
C GLU A 212 11.97 0.10 4.46
N LYS A 213 12.10 0.75 3.30
CA LYS A 213 12.66 0.13 2.09
C LYS A 213 14.13 -0.28 2.25
N ASN A 214 14.90 0.50 3.01
CA ASN A 214 16.34 0.29 3.20
C ASN A 214 16.67 -0.36 4.56
N ALA A 215 15.65 -0.75 5.33
CA ALA A 215 15.78 -1.29 6.69
C ALA A 215 16.60 -0.40 7.65
N PHE A 216 16.52 0.92 7.49
CA PHE A 216 17.18 1.86 8.40
C PHE A 216 16.37 2.02 9.68
N THR A 217 17.07 1.98 10.82
CA THR A 217 16.47 2.30 12.12
C THR A 217 16.41 3.81 12.33
N PHE A 218 15.26 4.27 12.81
CA PHE A 218 15.01 5.68 13.06
C PHE A 218 14.10 5.88 14.27
N THR A 219 14.17 7.08 14.85
CA THR A 219 13.30 7.57 15.91
C THR A 219 12.53 8.78 15.39
N LEU A 220 11.20 8.79 15.56
CA LEU A 220 10.32 9.89 15.15
C LEU A 220 9.72 10.56 16.38
N THR A 221 9.87 11.88 16.51
CA THR A 221 9.16 12.67 17.51
C THR A 221 8.08 13.53 16.84
N ILE A 222 6.82 13.32 17.24
CA ILE A 222 5.64 14.03 16.72
C ILE A 222 4.67 14.33 17.87
N SER A 223 4.19 15.57 17.98
CA SER A 223 3.29 16.01 19.07
C SER A 223 3.80 15.78 20.50
N GLY A 224 5.12 15.64 20.70
CA GLY A 224 5.72 15.31 22.00
C GLY A 224 5.76 13.81 22.32
N ASP A 225 5.24 12.93 21.44
CA ASP A 225 5.43 11.49 21.50
C ASP A 225 6.69 11.11 20.69
N THR A 226 7.56 10.27 21.25
CA THR A 226 8.72 9.71 20.55
C THR A 226 8.47 8.23 20.27
N LEU A 227 8.59 7.84 19.00
CA LEU A 227 8.40 6.48 18.49
C LEU A 227 9.72 5.96 17.95
N ASP A 228 10.02 4.68 18.14
CA ASP A 228 11.25 4.03 17.69
C ASP A 228 10.92 2.89 16.72
N SER A 229 11.52 2.91 15.54
CA SER A 229 11.35 1.87 14.52
C SER A 229 11.84 0.47 14.97
N LYS A 230 12.60 0.35 16.06
CA LYS A 230 13.01 -0.94 16.64
C LYS A 230 11.91 -1.57 17.51
N GLU A 231 11.09 -0.76 18.16
CA GLU A 231 10.08 -1.22 19.11
C GLU A 231 8.67 -1.17 18.51
N ASP A 232 8.37 -0.14 17.71
CA ASP A 232 7.06 0.10 17.13
C ASP A 232 6.97 -0.42 15.68
N THR A 233 5.77 -0.84 15.28
CA THR A 233 5.54 -1.24 13.89
C THR A 233 5.47 0.00 12.99
N ILE A 234 6.02 -0.08 11.78
CA ILE A 234 5.99 1.04 10.81
C ILE A 234 4.57 1.53 10.53
N ASP A 235 3.59 0.62 10.53
CA ASP A 235 2.17 0.96 10.39
C ASP A 235 1.65 1.81 11.56
N GLU A 236 2.14 1.61 12.78
CA GLU A 236 1.77 2.41 13.96
C GLU A 236 2.36 3.82 13.88
N ILE A 237 3.62 3.92 13.43
CA ILE A 237 4.31 5.18 13.19
C ILE A 237 3.57 6.00 12.12
N LEU A 238 3.27 5.38 10.98
CA LEU A 238 2.49 6.00 9.92
C LEU A 238 1.09 6.38 10.41
N THR A 239 0.48 5.56 11.26
CA THR A 239 -0.84 5.85 11.83
C THR A 239 -0.83 7.11 12.69
N LYS A 240 0.21 7.29 13.51
CA LYS A 240 0.42 8.50 14.31
C LYS A 240 0.58 9.74 13.42
N ILE A 241 1.38 9.65 12.35
CA ILE A 241 1.52 10.73 11.36
C ILE A 241 0.18 11.08 10.72
N ALA A 242 -0.61 10.08 10.33
CA ALA A 242 -1.92 10.31 9.71
C ALA A 242 -2.97 10.87 10.69
N SER A 243 -2.77 10.75 12.00
CA SER A 243 -3.69 11.24 13.05
C SER A 243 -3.39 12.66 13.56
N TYR A 244 -2.24 13.25 13.18
CA TYR A 244 -1.85 14.62 13.51
C TYR A 244 -2.77 15.66 12.88
#